data_AF-A0A4Q9KXL0-F1
#
_entry.id   AF-A0A4Q9KXL0-F1
#
_cell.length_a   1.000
_cell.length_b   1.000
_cell.length_c   1.000
_cell.angle_alpha   90.00
_cell.angle_beta   90.00
_cell.angle_gamma   90.00
#
_symmetry.space_group_name_H-M   'P 1'
#
loop_
_entity.id
_entity.type
_entity.pdbx_description
1 polymer ?
#
loop_
_entity_poly.entity_id
_entity_poly.type
_entity_poly.pdbx_seq_one_letter_code
_entity_poly.pdbx_strand_id
1 'polypeptide(L)'
;MTFIFKSIPPVLQHTELIDTSLNKTQRQTPTMIHKTTPLPQIRRFYSTKIKTAASNFTSHLSSILTSFPHIDNLHPFHSTLLSHFYNKDTYKIHLSHISTTISYINKTASHFLSLINHTTTLFQSKTLKKAALGKMANHIKKLKNTLQYLETIRQHMSRLPQINPTTRTILLIGHPNTGKSSFLNTLINISGKNDEYKNIAAVHSYPFTTQNLTLAHFVYNTLSFQLLDTPGLINSTEKNSIELQTVIALLHLKSVVLFFIDLSESCGYLVEDQILLYKNVESLIGNNVIIVLSKNDLEECKKYENNVFKEFIENKKYISISTVSQQNIEEIKKMACEMLVSSRIEEKKEILEKSSNRLIMKGNSKKEKSLCCLKKEGEIKEEIETVDVVIPEFLQGKNFTDFIDRHEEALNYLKNGDFDVIRREYDLLSFEEKEMLKDIFNEKKKRIILHLEKSRSKLPEKWKNIPNNSENIDERIEDDSNTRNNGTDVLDIVRDNNKENKTGEKLRKENEYRMKHHTSSKAKHLYR
;
A
#
# COMPACT_ATOMS: atom_id res chain seq x y z
N MET A 1 -5.07 2.22 20.06
CA MET A 1 -4.40 2.49 18.77
C MET A 1 -3.06 3.12 19.08
N THR A 2 -1.96 2.62 18.52
CA THR A 2 -0.65 3.27 18.60
C THR A 2 -0.69 4.55 17.78
N PHE A 3 -0.50 5.70 18.44
CA PHE A 3 -0.51 6.99 17.77
C PHE A 3 0.79 7.18 16.97
N ILE A 4 0.68 7.56 15.70
CA ILE A 4 1.82 7.74 14.80
C ILE A 4 2.25 9.21 14.87
N PHE A 5 3.34 9.50 15.58
CA PHE A 5 3.82 10.89 15.74
C PHE A 5 4.22 11.58 14.43
N LYS A 6 4.56 10.79 13.39
CA LYS A 6 4.98 11.31 12.07
C LYS A 6 3.82 11.89 11.25
N SER A 7 2.56 11.60 11.58
CA SER A 7 1.41 12.03 10.78
C SER A 7 0.92 13.46 11.08
N ILE A 8 1.56 14.18 12.01
CA ILE A 8 1.13 15.54 12.37
C ILE A 8 1.56 16.54 11.27
N PRO A 9 0.62 17.27 10.64
CA PRO A 9 0.92 18.24 9.59
C PRO A 9 1.69 19.44 10.15
N PRO A 10 2.48 20.14 9.33
CA PRO A 10 3.23 21.31 9.76
C PRO A 10 2.31 22.42 10.28
N VAL A 11 2.70 23.04 11.39
CA VAL A 11 1.96 24.15 11.99
C VAL A 11 2.46 25.45 11.37
N LEU A 12 1.57 26.13 10.63
CA LEU A 12 1.88 27.41 10.00
C LEU A 12 2.18 28.49 11.04
N GLN A 13 3.10 29.39 10.71
CA GLN A 13 3.35 30.56 11.54
C GLN A 13 2.17 31.55 11.46
N HIS A 14 2.01 32.39 12.49
CA HIS A 14 0.88 33.31 12.59
C HIS A 14 0.69 34.23 11.36
N THR A 15 1.77 34.73 10.75
CA THR A 15 1.72 35.56 9.53
C THR A 15 1.19 34.77 8.34
N GLU A 16 1.78 33.61 8.08
CA GLU A 16 1.39 32.70 7.00
C GLU A 16 -0.05 32.21 7.17
N LEU A 17 -0.47 31.91 8.40
CA LEU A 17 -1.83 31.51 8.72
C LEU A 17 -2.83 32.63 8.38
N ILE A 18 -2.50 33.89 8.70
CA ILE A 18 -3.33 35.05 8.35
C ILE A 18 -3.40 35.21 6.83
N ASP A 19 -2.27 35.14 6.13
CA ASP A 19 -2.24 35.36 4.68
C ASP A 19 -2.97 34.24 3.93
N THR A 20 -2.73 32.98 4.30
CA THR A 20 -3.37 31.81 3.66
C THR A 20 -4.89 31.85 3.81
N SER A 21 -5.39 32.14 5.02
CA SER A 21 -6.83 32.20 5.31
C SER A 21 -7.54 33.41 4.65
N LEU A 22 -6.90 34.58 4.62
CA LEU A 22 -7.44 35.76 3.94
C LEU A 22 -7.44 35.60 2.42
N ASN A 23 -6.35 35.05 1.85
CA ASN A 23 -6.25 34.73 0.42
C ASN A 23 -7.30 33.69 0.01
N LYS A 24 -7.49 32.66 0.82
CA LYS A 24 -8.55 31.64 0.61
C LYS A 24 -9.94 32.26 0.63
N THR A 25 -10.20 33.17 1.56
CA THR A 25 -11.48 33.90 1.63
C THR A 25 -11.70 34.77 0.39
N GLN A 26 -10.67 35.45 -0.10
CA GLN A 26 -10.77 36.27 -1.31
C GLN A 26 -11.06 35.44 -2.56
N ARG A 27 -10.44 34.25 -2.68
CA ARG A 27 -10.65 33.33 -3.82
C ARG A 27 -12.01 32.64 -3.79
N GLN A 28 -12.51 32.28 -2.60
CA GLN A 28 -13.78 31.54 -2.45
C GLN A 28 -15.04 32.42 -2.50
N THR A 29 -14.92 33.71 -2.25
CA THR A 29 -16.08 34.61 -2.17
C THR A 29 -16.07 35.61 -3.32
N PRO A 30 -17.25 36.01 -3.86
CA PRO A 30 -17.31 37.01 -4.92
C PRO A 30 -16.63 38.32 -4.48
N THR A 31 -15.93 39.00 -5.39
CA THR A 31 -15.06 40.15 -5.06
C THR A 31 -15.69 41.49 -5.42
N MET A 32 -16.47 41.54 -6.50
CA MET A 32 -17.07 42.77 -7.02
C MET A 32 -18.47 43.01 -6.46
N ILE A 33 -18.72 44.25 -6.02
CA ILE A 33 -20.05 44.81 -5.76
C ILE A 33 -20.07 46.27 -6.22
N HIS A 34 -21.23 46.74 -6.66
CA HIS A 34 -21.43 48.13 -7.07
C HIS A 34 -22.23 48.90 -6.01
N LYS A 35 -22.14 50.23 -6.03
CA LYS A 35 -22.91 51.10 -5.12
C LYS A 35 -24.41 51.07 -5.43
N THR A 36 -24.79 50.73 -6.65
CA THR A 36 -26.18 50.61 -7.12
C THR A 36 -26.87 49.33 -6.65
N THR A 37 -26.12 48.36 -6.12
CA THR A 37 -26.65 47.08 -5.63
C THR A 37 -27.59 47.31 -4.43
N PRO A 38 -28.74 46.61 -4.34
CA PRO A 38 -29.67 46.82 -3.23
C PRO A 38 -29.05 46.42 -1.89
N LEU A 39 -29.39 47.17 -0.84
CA LEU A 39 -28.78 47.05 0.50
C LEU A 39 -28.81 45.63 1.09
N PRO A 40 -29.89 44.82 0.96
CA PRO A 40 -29.89 43.44 1.45
C PRO A 40 -28.80 42.57 0.81
N GLN A 41 -28.52 42.77 -0.48
CA GLN A 41 -27.46 42.05 -1.19
C GLN A 41 -26.07 42.51 -0.73
N ILE A 42 -25.88 43.82 -0.48
CA ILE A 42 -24.63 44.36 0.09
C ILE A 42 -24.36 43.76 1.48
N ARG A 43 -25.39 43.71 2.34
CA ARG A 43 -25.29 43.09 3.67
C ARG A 43 -24.94 41.62 3.56
N ARG A 44 -25.64 40.86 2.70
CA ARG A 44 -25.35 39.44 2.44
C ARG A 44 -23.92 39.23 1.96
N PHE A 45 -23.45 40.04 1.02
CA PHE A 45 -22.10 39.97 0.46
C PHE A 45 -21.03 40.09 1.55
N TYR A 46 -21.12 41.10 2.42
CA TYR A 46 -20.14 41.30 3.49
C TYR A 46 -20.30 40.29 4.64
N SER A 47 -21.52 39.89 4.98
CA SER A 47 -21.79 38.83 5.94
C SER A 47 -21.19 37.50 5.50
N THR A 48 -21.32 37.12 4.23
CA THR A 48 -20.68 35.92 3.68
C THR A 48 -19.16 35.99 3.83
N LYS A 49 -18.52 37.14 3.52
CA LYS A 49 -17.06 37.29 3.69
C LYS A 49 -16.61 37.09 5.14
N ILE A 50 -17.32 37.63 6.12
CA ILE A 50 -16.98 37.45 7.53
C ILE A 50 -17.19 36.00 7.97
N LYS A 51 -18.32 35.37 7.58
CA LYS A 51 -18.59 33.96 7.90
C LYS A 51 -17.54 33.02 7.29
N THR A 52 -17.22 33.21 6.01
CA THR A 52 -16.20 32.40 5.33
C THR A 52 -14.81 32.61 5.93
N ALA A 53 -14.43 33.84 6.27
CA ALA A 53 -13.16 34.10 6.95
C ALA A 53 -13.09 33.42 8.33
N ALA A 54 -14.13 33.57 9.15
CA ALA A 54 -14.18 32.93 10.46
C ALA A 54 -14.08 31.41 10.35
N SER A 55 -14.85 30.80 9.42
CA SER A 55 -14.79 29.36 9.15
C SER A 55 -13.41 28.89 8.68
N ASN A 56 -12.75 29.66 7.81
CA ASN A 56 -11.40 29.34 7.35
C ASN A 56 -10.41 29.37 8.54
N PHE A 57 -10.42 30.41 9.36
CA PHE A 57 -9.55 30.49 10.55
C PHE A 57 -9.83 29.35 11.54
N THR A 58 -11.09 29.10 11.88
CA THR A 58 -11.44 28.05 12.84
C THR A 58 -11.11 26.67 12.31
N SER A 59 -11.34 26.38 11.02
CA SER A 59 -11.00 25.08 10.41
C SER A 59 -9.50 24.77 10.51
N HIS A 60 -8.63 25.75 10.26
CA HIS A 60 -7.18 25.58 10.38
C HIS A 60 -6.76 25.33 11.84
N LEU A 61 -7.25 26.14 12.79
CA LEU A 61 -6.95 25.97 14.21
C LEU A 61 -7.50 24.65 14.78
N SER A 62 -8.69 24.24 14.34
CA SER A 62 -9.30 22.96 14.71
C SER A 62 -8.49 21.78 14.16
N SER A 63 -7.99 21.87 12.92
CA SER A 63 -7.11 20.85 12.34
C SER A 63 -5.85 20.65 13.18
N ILE A 64 -5.28 21.75 13.70
CA ILE A 64 -4.13 21.68 14.61
C ILE A 64 -4.54 20.90 15.87
N LEU A 65 -5.63 21.30 16.55
CA LEU A 65 -6.09 20.62 17.77
C LEU A 65 -6.35 19.12 17.58
N THR A 66 -6.97 18.72 16.46
CA THR A 66 -7.24 17.31 16.17
C THR A 66 -5.99 16.51 15.83
N SER A 67 -4.96 17.18 15.30
CA SER A 67 -3.73 16.51 14.88
C SER A 67 -2.77 16.23 16.04
N PHE A 68 -2.81 17.05 17.09
CA PHE A 68 -1.96 16.85 18.27
C PHE A 68 -2.58 15.82 19.23
N PRO A 69 -1.78 14.90 19.79
CA PRO A 69 -2.30 13.91 20.70
C PRO A 69 -2.64 14.51 22.08
N HIS A 70 -3.74 14.05 22.67
CA HIS A 70 -4.09 14.33 24.05
C HIS A 70 -3.27 13.44 24.98
N ILE A 71 -2.36 14.02 25.75
CA ILE A 71 -1.40 13.30 26.62
C ILE A 71 -2.12 12.30 27.54
N ASP A 72 -3.25 12.68 28.14
CA ASP A 72 -3.96 11.83 29.11
C ASP A 72 -4.63 10.59 28.49
N ASN A 73 -4.96 10.63 27.19
CA ASN A 73 -5.63 9.53 26.49
C ASN A 73 -4.63 8.56 25.82
N LEU A 74 -3.33 8.84 25.91
CA LEU A 74 -2.29 7.97 25.38
C LEU A 74 -1.99 6.81 26.33
N HIS A 75 -1.32 5.79 25.80
CA HIS A 75 -0.76 4.74 26.65
C HIS A 75 0.17 5.34 27.72
N PRO A 76 0.18 4.83 28.96
CA PRO A 76 1.00 5.36 30.06
C PRO A 76 2.45 5.64 29.66
N PHE A 77 3.10 4.68 28.96
CA PHE A 77 4.44 4.87 28.39
C PHE A 77 4.62 6.16 27.58
N HIS A 78 3.74 6.44 26.62
CA HIS A 78 3.85 7.65 25.80
C HIS A 78 3.44 8.90 26.59
N SER A 79 2.45 8.79 27.48
CA SER A 79 2.04 9.91 28.33
C SER A 79 3.19 10.37 29.22
N THR A 80 3.86 9.45 29.91
CA THR A 80 4.99 9.76 30.79
C THR A 80 6.19 10.26 30.00
N LEU A 81 6.53 9.62 28.89
CA LEU A 81 7.59 10.06 27.99
C LEU A 81 7.36 11.50 27.47
N LEU A 82 6.15 11.82 27.01
CA LEU A 82 5.82 13.16 26.51
C LEU A 82 5.77 14.20 27.63
N SER A 83 5.28 13.82 28.82
CA SER A 83 5.27 14.71 29.98
C SER A 83 6.68 15.11 30.40
N HIS A 84 7.62 14.19 30.29
CA HIS A 84 9.04 14.41 30.55
C HIS A 84 9.68 15.33 29.51
N PHE A 85 9.41 15.10 28.22
CA PHE A 85 10.00 15.92 27.16
C PHE A 85 9.46 17.35 27.07
N TYR A 86 8.14 17.54 27.23
CA TYR A 86 7.49 18.79 26.85
C TYR A 86 6.87 19.58 27.99
N ASN A 87 6.97 19.08 29.23
CA ASN A 87 6.20 19.55 30.38
C ASN A 87 4.69 19.59 30.07
N LYS A 88 3.97 18.63 30.67
CA LYS A 88 2.53 18.40 30.47
C LYS A 88 1.69 19.68 30.58
N ASP A 89 2.00 20.56 31.51
CA ASP A 89 1.20 21.76 31.78
C ASP A 89 1.38 22.80 30.68
N THR A 90 2.63 23.06 30.29
CA THR A 90 2.92 24.02 29.21
C THR A 90 2.31 23.59 27.89
N TYR A 91 2.40 22.29 27.55
CA TYR A 91 1.76 21.73 26.37
C TYR A 91 0.25 21.93 26.36
N LYS A 92 -0.42 21.63 27.49
CA LYS A 92 -1.87 21.82 27.64
C LYS A 92 -2.29 23.29 27.56
N ILE A 93 -1.53 24.19 28.17
CA ILE A 93 -1.78 25.64 28.11
C ILE A 93 -1.74 26.12 26.66
N HIS A 94 -0.72 25.71 25.89
CA HIS A 94 -0.60 26.10 24.48
C HIS A 94 -1.74 25.57 23.61
N LEU A 95 -2.18 24.32 23.78
CA LEU A 95 -3.37 23.80 23.08
C LEU A 95 -4.66 24.52 23.53
N SER A 96 -4.78 24.84 24.82
CA SER A 96 -5.91 25.61 25.36
C SER A 96 -6.00 27.02 24.76
N HIS A 97 -4.87 27.70 24.55
CA HIS A 97 -4.83 28.98 23.85
C HIS A 97 -5.41 28.92 22.44
N ILE A 98 -5.23 27.81 21.72
CA ILE A 98 -5.85 27.61 20.40
C ILE A 98 -7.37 27.47 20.53
N SER A 99 -7.84 26.61 21.44
CA SER A 99 -9.27 26.37 21.67
C SER A 99 -10.02 27.64 22.10
N THR A 100 -9.44 28.41 23.02
CA THR A 100 -9.98 29.70 23.45
C THR A 100 -10.01 30.72 22.30
N THR A 101 -8.97 30.76 21.46
CA THR A 101 -8.92 31.64 20.28
C THR A 101 -10.01 31.30 19.25
N ILE A 102 -10.28 30.01 19.00
CA ILE A 102 -11.40 29.58 18.16
C ILE A 102 -12.71 30.17 18.68
N SER A 103 -12.92 30.09 20.00
CA SER A 103 -14.11 30.65 20.65
C SER A 103 -14.19 32.18 20.51
N TYR A 104 -13.07 32.89 20.67
CA TYR A 104 -13.02 34.35 20.48
C TYR A 104 -13.27 34.78 19.03
N ILE A 105 -12.78 34.02 18.04
CA ILE A 105 -13.04 34.28 16.62
C ILE A 105 -14.54 34.13 16.33
N ASN A 106 -15.17 33.06 16.82
CA ASN A 106 -16.61 32.85 16.65
C ASN A 106 -17.44 33.95 17.33
N LYS A 107 -17.12 34.34 18.57
CA LYS A 107 -17.77 35.47 19.26
C LYS A 107 -17.63 36.78 18.49
N THR A 108 -16.42 37.05 17.97
CA THR A 108 -16.14 38.24 17.16
C THR A 108 -16.97 38.22 15.87
N ALA A 109 -17.03 37.08 15.18
CA ALA A 109 -17.83 36.91 13.97
C ALA A 109 -19.32 37.20 14.23
N SER A 110 -19.92 36.56 15.23
CA SER A 110 -21.33 36.73 15.59
C SER A 110 -21.67 38.18 15.94
N HIS A 111 -20.79 38.85 16.69
CA HIS A 111 -20.96 40.26 17.05
C HIS A 111 -20.99 41.17 15.80
N PHE A 112 -20.02 41.03 14.88
CA PHE A 112 -19.99 41.84 13.66
C PHE A 112 -21.11 41.49 12.67
N LEU A 113 -21.55 40.23 12.61
CA LEU A 113 -22.68 39.83 11.78
C LEU A 113 -23.98 40.48 12.25
N SER A 114 -24.18 40.59 13.57
CA SER A 114 -25.30 41.34 14.15
C SER A 114 -25.24 42.81 13.74
N LEU A 115 -24.08 43.45 13.85
CA LEU A 115 -23.90 44.87 13.44
C LEU A 115 -24.17 45.10 11.94
N ILE A 116 -23.76 44.17 11.06
CA ILE A 116 -23.97 44.32 9.61
C ILE A 116 -25.45 44.34 9.25
N ASN A 117 -26.29 43.59 9.98
CA ASN A 117 -27.74 43.56 9.72
C ASN A 117 -28.39 44.95 9.85
N HIS A 118 -27.82 45.85 10.65
CA HIS A 118 -28.32 47.21 10.86
C HIS A 118 -27.66 48.29 9.98
N THR A 119 -26.70 47.93 9.12
CA THR A 119 -25.98 48.91 8.28
C THR A 119 -26.83 49.53 7.20
N THR A 120 -26.77 50.84 6.99
CA THR A 120 -27.58 51.53 5.96
C THR A 120 -26.79 51.84 4.69
N THR A 121 -25.46 51.90 4.76
CA THR A 121 -24.60 52.29 3.64
C THR A 121 -23.53 51.24 3.32
N LEU A 122 -23.13 51.17 2.05
CA LEU A 122 -22.02 50.31 1.59
C LEU A 122 -20.71 50.62 2.33
N PHE A 123 -20.46 51.90 2.62
CA PHE A 123 -19.26 52.32 3.33
C PHE A 123 -19.21 51.73 4.74
N GLN A 124 -20.31 51.82 5.50
CA GLN A 124 -20.41 51.22 6.84
C GLN A 124 -20.23 49.70 6.82
N SER A 125 -20.83 48.98 5.86
CA SER A 125 -20.63 47.54 5.75
C SER A 125 -19.18 47.18 5.40
N LYS A 126 -18.51 47.98 4.55
CA LYS A 126 -17.09 47.80 4.21
C LYS A 126 -16.16 48.05 5.40
N THR A 127 -16.41 49.09 6.20
CA THR A 127 -15.60 49.39 7.39
C THR A 127 -15.76 48.31 8.47
N LEU A 128 -16.99 47.86 8.73
CA LEU A 128 -17.26 46.74 9.66
C LEU A 128 -16.58 45.44 9.20
N LYS A 129 -16.62 45.13 7.90
CA LYS A 129 -15.87 43.99 7.35
C LYS A 129 -14.38 44.13 7.61
N LYS A 130 -13.78 45.30 7.35
CA LYS A 130 -12.34 45.53 7.59
C LYS A 130 -12.00 45.39 9.08
N ALA A 131 -12.84 45.94 9.96
CA ALA A 131 -12.67 45.83 11.41
C ALA A 131 -12.79 44.38 11.90
N ALA A 132 -13.76 43.61 11.39
CA ALA A 132 -13.97 42.21 11.76
C ALA A 132 -12.76 41.35 11.40
N LEU A 133 -12.30 41.43 10.14
CA LEU A 133 -11.13 40.68 9.68
C LEU A 133 -9.86 41.11 10.42
N GLY A 134 -9.69 42.41 10.69
CA GLY A 134 -8.58 42.92 11.50
C GLY A 134 -8.59 42.40 12.93
N LYS A 135 -9.75 42.36 13.60
CA LYS A 135 -9.86 41.79 14.96
C LYS A 135 -9.58 40.28 14.98
N MET A 136 -10.06 39.53 13.99
CA MET A 136 -9.75 38.10 13.84
C MET A 136 -8.25 37.85 13.64
N ALA A 137 -7.62 38.62 12.74
CA ALA A 137 -6.17 38.54 12.52
C ALA A 137 -5.38 38.92 13.78
N ASN A 138 -5.84 39.91 14.55
CA ASN A 138 -5.18 40.28 15.80
C ASN A 138 -5.24 39.18 16.87
N HIS A 139 -6.34 38.41 16.95
CA HIS A 139 -6.38 37.24 17.84
C HIS A 139 -5.32 36.20 17.46
N ILE A 140 -5.10 35.99 16.16
CA ILE A 140 -4.06 35.06 15.67
C ILE A 140 -2.65 35.61 15.89
N LYS A 141 -2.43 36.92 15.75
CA LYS A 141 -1.13 37.54 16.08
C LYS A 141 -0.73 37.31 17.53
N LYS A 142 -1.69 37.30 18.47
CA LYS A 142 -1.43 36.96 19.88
C LYS A 142 -0.97 35.51 20.08
N LEU A 143 -1.30 34.59 19.17
CA LEU A 143 -0.88 33.19 19.21
C LEU A 143 0.54 32.94 18.69
N LYS A 144 1.32 33.97 18.34
CA LYS A 144 2.68 33.84 17.79
C LYS A 144 3.54 32.83 18.56
N ASN A 145 3.67 33.01 19.87
CA ASN A 145 4.55 32.16 20.70
C ASN A 145 4.01 30.72 20.79
N THR A 146 2.69 30.56 20.85
CA THR A 146 2.03 29.25 20.90
C THR A 146 2.25 28.45 19.62
N LEU A 147 2.07 29.06 18.45
CA LEU A 147 2.28 28.38 17.17
C LEU A 147 3.76 28.02 16.95
N GLN A 148 4.67 28.91 17.35
CA GLN A 148 6.10 28.64 17.29
C GLN A 148 6.49 27.45 18.17
N TYR A 149 6.01 27.42 19.42
CA TYR A 149 6.24 26.31 20.35
C TYR A 149 5.65 24.99 19.85
N LEU A 150 4.43 24.99 19.31
CA LEU A 150 3.82 23.77 18.78
C LEU A 150 4.57 23.24 17.55
N GLU A 151 5.13 24.12 16.71
CA GLU A 151 5.93 23.69 15.56
C GLU A 151 7.27 23.07 16.00
N THR A 152 7.96 23.64 17.00
CA THR A 152 9.19 23.03 17.53
C THR A 152 8.91 21.66 18.14
N ILE A 153 7.82 21.54 18.90
CA ILE A 153 7.39 20.25 19.46
C ILE A 153 7.08 19.24 18.36
N ARG A 154 6.31 19.64 17.35
CA ARG A 154 5.95 18.75 16.23
C ARG A 154 7.19 18.22 15.52
N GLN A 155 8.16 19.09 15.25
CA GLN A 155 9.43 18.69 14.63
C GLN A 155 10.18 17.68 15.50
N HIS A 156 10.24 17.90 16.82
CA HIS A 156 10.84 16.93 17.74
C HIS A 156 10.06 15.61 17.79
N MET A 157 8.72 15.65 17.91
CA MET A 157 7.85 14.46 17.93
C MET A 157 8.02 13.62 16.66
N SER A 158 8.21 14.26 15.51
CA SER A 158 8.38 13.55 14.23
C SER A 158 9.65 12.70 14.16
N ARG A 159 10.66 13.00 14.99
CA ARG A 159 11.94 12.27 15.08
C ARG A 159 11.91 11.14 16.12
N LEU A 160 10.90 11.09 16.98
CA LEU A 160 10.81 10.05 18.00
C LEU A 160 10.58 8.67 17.36
N PRO A 161 11.22 7.61 17.87
CA PRO A 161 10.99 6.25 17.39
C PRO A 161 9.56 5.80 17.67
N GLN A 162 9.00 5.01 16.77
CA GLN A 162 7.66 4.45 16.92
C GLN A 162 7.70 3.15 17.70
N ILE A 163 7.63 3.27 19.02
CA ILE A 163 7.61 2.13 19.94
C ILE A 163 6.16 1.70 20.17
N ASN A 164 5.88 0.40 20.10
CA ASN A 164 4.57 -0.12 20.48
C ASN A 164 4.69 -0.81 21.86
N PRO A 165 4.05 -0.28 22.91
CA PRO A 165 4.20 -0.83 24.25
C PRO A 165 3.56 -2.21 24.44
N THR A 166 2.64 -2.60 23.56
CA THR A 166 1.91 -3.87 23.67
C THR A 166 2.61 -5.04 22.98
N THR A 167 3.49 -4.74 22.02
CA THR A 167 4.22 -5.77 21.26
C THR A 167 5.30 -6.44 22.10
N ARG A 168 5.94 -7.46 21.52
CA ARG A 168 7.04 -8.19 22.16
C ARG A 168 8.29 -7.32 22.07
N THR A 169 8.76 -6.86 23.20
CA THR A 169 9.89 -5.92 23.26
C THR A 169 11.02 -6.53 24.10
N ILE A 170 12.24 -6.37 23.63
CA ILE A 170 13.47 -6.70 24.36
C ILE A 170 14.19 -5.38 24.63
N LEU A 171 14.58 -5.16 25.87
CA LEU A 171 15.20 -3.91 26.31
C LEU A 171 16.67 -4.15 26.65
N LEU A 172 17.59 -3.37 26.09
CA LEU A 172 19.02 -3.43 26.39
C LEU A 172 19.36 -2.42 27.48
N ILE A 173 19.92 -2.87 28.60
CA ILE A 173 20.23 -2.02 29.77
C ILE A 173 21.64 -2.32 30.28
N GLY A 174 22.30 -1.33 30.86
CA GLY A 174 23.62 -1.45 31.47
C GLY A 174 24.32 -0.09 31.50
N HIS A 175 25.54 -0.03 32.05
CA HIS A 175 26.34 1.19 32.05
C HIS A 175 26.68 1.68 30.64
N PRO A 176 26.98 2.98 30.46
CA PRO A 176 27.55 3.47 29.21
C PRO A 176 28.74 2.61 28.73
N ASN A 177 28.95 2.50 27.42
CA ASN A 177 30.10 1.79 26.82
C ASN A 177 30.23 0.28 27.09
N THR A 178 29.22 -0.39 27.68
CA THR A 178 29.19 -1.86 27.86
C THR A 178 28.90 -2.64 26.57
N GLY A 179 28.73 -1.97 25.42
CA GLY A 179 28.53 -2.64 24.13
C GLY A 179 27.07 -2.91 23.73
N LYS A 180 26.08 -2.30 24.40
CA LYS A 180 24.65 -2.43 24.07
C LYS A 180 24.30 -2.08 22.61
N SER A 181 24.70 -0.89 22.15
CA SER A 181 24.44 -0.44 20.78
C SER A 181 25.19 -1.27 19.74
N SER A 182 26.37 -1.79 20.10
CA SER A 182 27.13 -2.73 19.26
C SER A 182 26.36 -4.05 19.11
N PHE A 183 25.82 -4.60 20.21
CA PHE A 183 24.97 -5.78 20.17
C PHE A 183 23.70 -5.59 19.34
N LEU A 184 23.06 -4.41 19.43
CA LEU A 184 21.91 -4.09 18.59
C LEU A 184 22.27 -4.17 17.10
N ASN A 185 23.37 -3.53 16.69
CA ASN A 185 23.80 -3.52 15.29
C ASN A 185 24.18 -4.91 14.79
N THR A 186 24.89 -5.73 15.59
CA THR A 186 25.25 -7.09 15.19
C THR A 186 24.03 -7.99 15.04
N LEU A 187 23.07 -7.91 15.98
CA LEU A 187 21.85 -8.72 15.92
C LEU A 187 21.01 -8.39 14.68
N ILE A 188 20.91 -7.11 14.31
CA ILE A 188 20.20 -6.68 13.09
C ILE A 188 20.92 -7.18 11.85
N ASN A 189 22.24 -7.04 11.78
CA ASN A 189 23.01 -7.50 10.62
C ASN A 189 22.89 -9.01 10.40
N ILE A 190 22.83 -9.80 11.48
CA ILE A 190 22.63 -11.26 11.41
C ILE A 190 21.18 -11.60 11.03
N SER A 191 20.21 -10.85 11.56
CA SER A 191 18.79 -11.19 11.43
C SER A 191 18.07 -10.53 10.25
N GLY A 192 18.64 -9.48 9.66
CA GLY A 192 18.01 -8.61 8.66
C GLY A 192 18.50 -8.88 7.24
N LYS A 193 17.59 -9.27 6.35
CA LYS A 193 17.85 -9.49 4.91
C LYS A 193 17.84 -8.21 4.05
N ASN A 194 17.62 -7.03 4.65
CA ASN A 194 17.38 -5.80 3.88
C ASN A 194 18.51 -4.78 4.09
N ASP A 195 19.20 -4.42 3.01
CA ASP A 195 20.34 -3.50 2.97
C ASP A 195 20.03 -2.05 3.44
N GLU A 196 18.75 -1.67 3.51
CA GLU A 196 18.33 -0.30 3.90
C GLU A 196 18.48 0.02 5.40
N TYR A 197 18.74 -0.98 6.26
CA TYR A 197 18.81 -0.82 7.73
C TYR A 197 20.21 -1.11 8.31
N LYS A 198 21.27 -0.80 7.56
CA LYS A 198 22.65 -0.91 8.04
C LYS A 198 22.98 0.26 8.99
N ASN A 199 23.42 -0.06 10.22
CA ASN A 199 23.85 0.88 11.28
C ASN A 199 22.74 1.80 11.83
N ILE A 200 21.79 1.23 12.59
CA ILE A 200 20.67 1.97 13.20
C ILE A 200 21.11 2.82 14.40
N ALA A 201 22.11 2.35 15.17
CA ALA A 201 22.65 3.07 16.32
C ALA A 201 24.12 3.48 16.10
N ALA A 202 24.44 4.74 16.44
CA ALA A 202 25.80 5.26 16.35
C ALA A 202 26.66 4.73 17.51
N VAL A 203 27.74 4.03 17.19
CA VAL A 203 28.69 3.50 18.17
C VAL A 203 29.94 4.39 18.18
N HIS A 204 30.23 5.01 19.32
CA HIS A 204 31.46 5.78 19.55
C HIS A 204 32.05 5.38 20.91
N SER A 205 33.33 5.68 21.15
CA SER A 205 34.09 5.27 22.35
C SER A 205 33.80 6.09 23.62
N TYR A 206 33.04 7.19 23.53
CA TYR A 206 32.71 8.06 24.66
C TYR A 206 31.30 7.77 25.21
N PRO A 207 31.06 7.89 26.53
CA PRO A 207 29.74 7.63 27.12
C PRO A 207 28.67 8.61 26.58
N PHE A 208 27.39 8.22 26.68
CA PHE A 208 26.20 8.98 26.23
C PHE A 208 26.00 9.10 24.70
N THR A 209 26.52 8.16 23.91
CA THR A 209 26.35 8.17 22.44
C THR A 209 24.89 8.16 21.96
N THR A 210 24.00 7.44 22.65
CA THR A 210 22.57 7.41 22.37
C THR A 210 21.83 8.40 23.28
N GLN A 211 21.53 9.59 22.79
CA GLN A 211 20.73 10.58 23.52
C GLN A 211 19.22 10.24 23.55
N ASN A 212 18.79 9.37 22.64
CA ASN A 212 17.41 8.90 22.50
C ASN A 212 17.37 7.37 22.47
N LEU A 213 16.23 6.80 22.89
CA LEU A 213 15.92 5.38 22.68
C LEU A 213 16.03 5.04 21.19
N THR A 214 16.81 4.02 20.82
CA THR A 214 16.85 3.54 19.44
C THR A 214 16.08 2.22 19.33
N LEU A 215 15.30 2.10 18.26
CA LEU A 215 14.38 0.98 18.07
C LEU A 215 14.76 0.23 16.80
N ALA A 216 14.86 -1.09 16.94
CA ALA A 216 15.07 -2.01 15.85
C ALA A 216 13.99 -3.09 15.84
N HIS A 217 13.79 -3.69 14.67
CA HIS A 217 12.86 -4.78 14.47
C HIS A 217 13.60 -6.01 13.95
N PHE A 218 13.22 -7.17 14.46
CA PHE A 218 13.70 -8.43 13.93
C PHE A 218 12.60 -9.48 13.99
N VAL A 219 12.78 -10.56 13.22
CA VAL A 219 11.83 -11.68 13.17
C VAL A 219 12.47 -12.91 13.80
N TYR A 220 11.70 -13.62 14.61
CA TYR A 220 12.07 -14.90 15.20
C TYR A 220 10.83 -15.81 15.24
N ASN A 221 10.95 -17.05 14.74
CA ASN A 221 9.84 -18.02 14.61
C ASN A 221 8.56 -17.41 14.02
N THR A 222 8.67 -16.67 12.90
CA THR A 222 7.57 -15.94 12.24
C THR A 222 6.92 -14.81 13.04
N LEU A 223 7.40 -14.52 14.25
CA LEU A 223 6.93 -13.44 15.09
C LEU A 223 7.87 -12.24 14.99
N SER A 224 7.30 -11.03 14.93
CA SER A 224 8.04 -9.78 14.99
C SER A 224 8.34 -9.39 16.44
N PHE A 225 9.58 -9.02 16.70
CA PHE A 225 10.05 -8.49 17.98
C PHE A 225 10.60 -7.07 17.79
N GLN A 226 10.50 -6.27 18.85
CA GLN A 226 11.11 -4.95 18.96
C GLN A 226 12.33 -5.06 19.87
N LEU A 227 13.47 -4.58 19.40
CA LEU A 227 14.67 -4.42 20.21
C LEU A 227 14.84 -2.93 20.50
N LEU A 228 14.88 -2.57 21.77
CA LEU A 228 15.03 -1.20 22.23
C LEU A 228 16.39 -1.05 22.90
N ASP A 229 17.26 -0.28 22.30
CA ASP A 229 18.52 0.13 22.93
C ASP A 229 18.30 1.41 23.72
N THR A 230 18.75 1.38 24.96
CA THR A 230 18.55 2.46 25.91
C THR A 230 19.86 3.18 26.18
N PRO A 231 19.79 4.50 26.41
CA PRO A 231 20.90 5.23 26.99
C PRO A 231 21.40 4.53 28.26
N GLY A 232 22.73 4.47 28.42
CA GLY A 232 23.34 3.87 29.59
C GLY A 232 22.84 4.52 30.88
N LEU A 233 22.57 3.70 31.89
CA LEU A 233 22.18 4.16 33.22
C LEU A 233 23.44 4.37 34.07
N ILE A 234 23.44 5.40 34.89
CA ILE A 234 24.46 5.64 35.92
C ILE A 234 23.75 5.67 37.28
N ASN A 235 24.44 5.22 38.32
CA ASN A 235 23.90 5.17 39.67
C ASN A 235 24.08 6.52 40.39
N SER A 236 23.43 7.57 39.90
CA SER A 236 23.39 8.90 40.54
C SER A 236 22.08 9.12 41.28
N THR A 237 22.12 9.94 42.33
CA THR A 237 20.93 10.38 43.09
C THR A 237 19.99 11.22 42.22
N GLU A 238 20.56 12.06 41.35
CA GLU A 238 19.83 12.83 40.35
C GLU A 238 20.00 12.20 38.97
N LYS A 239 18.90 11.76 38.37
CA LYS A 239 18.89 11.16 37.04
C LYS A 239 18.76 12.23 35.97
N ASN A 240 19.59 12.11 34.95
CA ASN A 240 19.51 12.99 33.79
C ASN A 240 18.21 12.78 33.00
N SER A 241 17.82 13.78 32.20
CA SER A 241 16.65 13.66 31.32
C SER A 241 16.75 12.51 30.32
N ILE A 242 17.97 12.10 29.96
CA ILE A 242 18.24 10.97 29.09
C ILE A 242 18.02 9.64 29.83
N GLU A 243 18.51 9.52 31.07
CA GLU A 243 18.38 8.30 31.89
C GLU A 243 16.93 8.05 32.33
N LEU A 244 16.17 9.13 32.56
CA LEU A 244 14.74 9.03 32.86
C LEU A 244 13.96 8.35 31.73
N GLN A 245 14.38 8.46 30.47
CA GLN A 245 13.75 7.72 29.36
C GLN A 245 13.91 6.21 29.53
N THR A 246 15.08 5.75 29.95
CA THR A 246 15.36 4.33 30.22
C THR A 246 14.51 3.82 31.38
N VAL A 247 14.35 4.62 32.44
CA VAL A 247 13.47 4.28 33.58
C VAL A 247 12.00 4.22 33.15
N ILE A 248 11.53 5.15 32.33
CA ILE A 248 10.17 5.16 31.78
C ILE A 248 9.92 3.92 30.91
N ALA A 249 10.90 3.53 30.09
CA ALA A 249 10.83 2.31 29.28
C ALA A 249 10.71 1.07 30.16
N LEU A 250 11.53 0.95 31.20
CA LEU A 250 11.45 -0.12 32.19
C LEU A 250 10.09 -0.22 32.88
N LEU A 251 9.56 0.91 33.34
CA LEU A 251 8.32 0.95 34.12
C LEU A 251 7.07 0.57 33.33
N HIS A 252 7.02 0.89 32.03
CA HIS A 252 5.78 0.77 31.25
C HIS A 252 5.84 -0.24 30.10
N LEU A 253 7.01 -0.71 29.69
CA LEU A 253 7.13 -1.70 28.63
C LEU A 253 7.10 -3.11 29.21
N LYS A 254 6.22 -3.95 28.66
CA LYS A 254 6.21 -5.39 28.96
C LYS A 254 7.31 -6.09 28.16
N SER A 255 8.53 -6.02 28.66
CA SER A 255 9.73 -6.52 27.98
C SER A 255 10.52 -7.55 28.77
N VAL A 256 11.33 -8.34 28.06
CA VAL A 256 12.48 -9.02 28.65
C VAL A 256 13.66 -8.06 28.63
N VAL A 257 14.37 -7.97 29.74
CA VAL A 257 15.55 -7.10 29.88
C VAL A 257 16.81 -7.91 29.72
N LEU A 258 17.69 -7.43 28.83
CA LEU A 258 19.07 -7.89 28.70
C LEU A 258 19.95 -6.89 29.46
N PHE A 259 20.51 -7.34 30.59
CA PHE A 259 21.35 -6.51 31.43
C PHE A 259 22.83 -6.77 31.14
N PHE A 260 23.50 -5.80 30.55
CA PHE A 260 24.89 -5.88 30.10
C PHE A 260 25.84 -5.56 31.24
N ILE A 261 26.72 -6.52 31.53
CA ILE A 261 27.87 -6.37 32.41
C ILE A 261 29.14 -6.52 31.57
N ASP A 262 30.08 -5.61 31.75
CA ASP A 262 31.41 -5.65 31.16
C ASP A 262 32.43 -6.09 32.22
N LEU A 263 32.99 -7.29 32.03
CA LEU A 263 33.95 -7.88 32.97
C LEU A 263 35.37 -7.35 32.79
N SER A 264 35.69 -6.71 31.66
CA SER A 264 37.02 -6.12 31.46
C SER A 264 37.17 -4.76 32.13
N GLU A 265 36.07 -4.17 32.64
CA GLU A 265 36.03 -2.82 33.20
C GLU A 265 36.44 -1.71 32.20
N SER A 266 36.62 -2.06 30.92
CA SER A 266 36.95 -1.13 29.84
C SER A 266 35.86 -0.08 29.57
N CYS A 267 34.65 -0.28 30.11
CA CYS A 267 33.58 0.72 30.11
C CYS A 267 33.84 1.92 31.05
N GLY A 268 34.88 1.86 31.90
CA GLY A 268 35.24 2.90 32.87
C GLY A 268 34.51 2.80 34.20
N TYR A 269 33.88 1.65 34.48
CA TYR A 269 33.17 1.37 35.73
C TYR A 269 33.57 -0.01 36.25
N LEU A 270 33.75 -0.12 37.56
CA LEU A 270 34.06 -1.39 38.21
C LEU A 270 32.88 -2.36 38.10
N VAL A 271 33.15 -3.67 38.12
CA VAL A 271 32.08 -4.69 38.08
C VAL A 271 31.15 -4.57 39.30
N GLU A 272 31.68 -4.17 40.45
CA GLU A 272 30.91 -3.98 41.69
C GLU A 272 29.86 -2.87 41.54
N ASP A 273 30.21 -1.76 40.89
CA ASP A 273 29.28 -0.67 40.59
C ASP A 273 28.19 -1.10 39.60
N GLN A 274 28.55 -1.93 38.61
CA GLN A 274 27.61 -2.52 37.68
C GLN A 274 26.59 -3.42 38.39
N ILE A 275 27.04 -4.23 39.35
CA ILE A 275 26.19 -5.08 40.20
C ILE A 275 25.29 -4.20 41.08
N LEU A 276 25.81 -3.12 41.65
CA LEU A 276 25.03 -2.18 42.45
C LEU A 276 23.90 -1.55 41.63
N LEU A 277 24.20 -1.15 40.39
CA LEU A 277 23.19 -0.64 39.46
C LEU A 277 22.09 -1.68 39.19
N TYR A 278 22.48 -2.94 38.97
CA TYR A 278 21.50 -4.02 38.81
C TYR A 278 20.59 -4.12 40.03
N LYS A 279 21.16 -4.17 41.26
CA LYS A 279 20.40 -4.29 42.51
C LYS A 279 19.39 -3.14 42.68
N ASN A 280 19.77 -1.94 42.27
CA ASN A 280 18.90 -0.77 42.36
C ASN A 280 17.72 -0.81 41.38
N VAL A 281 17.89 -1.46 40.24
CA VAL A 281 16.87 -1.54 39.18
C VAL A 281 16.11 -2.88 39.23
N GLU A 282 16.60 -3.88 39.94
CA GLU A 282 16.03 -5.24 40.05
C GLU A 282 14.54 -5.21 40.43
N SER A 283 14.15 -4.34 41.37
CA SER A 283 12.76 -4.15 41.78
C SER A 283 11.83 -3.69 40.64
N LEU A 284 12.36 -2.97 39.65
CA LEU A 284 11.62 -2.45 38.50
C LEU A 284 11.53 -3.48 37.37
N ILE A 285 12.52 -4.36 37.25
CA ILE A 285 12.60 -5.30 36.13
C ILE A 285 11.78 -6.58 36.39
N GLY A 286 11.68 -6.98 37.66
CA GLY A 286 11.05 -8.23 38.06
C GLY A 286 11.82 -9.45 37.53
N ASN A 287 11.10 -10.54 37.26
CA ASN A 287 11.72 -11.85 36.98
C ASN A 287 12.19 -12.01 35.52
N ASN A 288 11.96 -11.02 34.66
CA ASN A 288 12.17 -11.15 33.23
C ASN A 288 13.56 -10.64 32.78
N VAL A 289 14.63 -11.09 33.44
CA VAL A 289 16.01 -10.63 33.20
C VAL A 289 16.93 -11.74 32.72
N ILE A 290 17.80 -11.40 31.77
CA ILE A 290 18.96 -12.19 31.38
C ILE A 290 20.19 -11.29 31.53
N ILE A 291 21.17 -11.76 32.28
CA ILE A 291 22.47 -11.09 32.42
C ILE A 291 23.33 -11.44 31.21
N VAL A 292 23.93 -10.42 30.61
CA VAL A 292 24.75 -10.53 29.41
C VAL A 292 26.16 -10.11 29.78
N LEU A 293 27.09 -11.05 29.78
CA LEU A 293 28.51 -10.76 30.01
C LEU A 293 29.14 -10.40 28.67
N SER A 294 29.36 -9.10 28.48
CA SER A 294 29.88 -8.52 27.24
C SER A 294 31.41 -8.60 27.15
N LYS A 295 31.94 -8.43 25.93
CA LYS A 295 33.37 -8.35 25.62
C LYS A 295 34.19 -9.58 26.05
N ASN A 296 33.60 -10.78 25.97
CA ASN A 296 34.28 -12.04 26.34
C ASN A 296 35.51 -12.39 25.44
N ASP A 297 35.75 -11.62 24.38
CA ASP A 297 36.95 -11.68 23.56
C ASP A 297 38.21 -11.18 24.29
N LEU A 298 38.06 -10.32 25.29
CA LEU A 298 39.18 -9.81 26.08
C LEU A 298 39.68 -10.86 27.09
N GLU A 299 41.01 -10.98 27.22
CA GLU A 299 41.61 -11.93 28.18
C GLU A 299 41.29 -11.59 29.64
N GLU A 300 41.11 -10.30 29.94
CA GLU A 300 40.78 -9.78 31.27
C GLU A 300 39.47 -10.40 31.79
N CYS A 301 38.49 -10.59 30.91
CA CYS A 301 37.21 -11.23 31.25
C CYS A 301 37.38 -12.68 31.70
N LYS A 302 38.36 -13.41 31.15
CA LYS A 302 38.62 -14.81 31.51
C LYS A 302 39.37 -14.97 32.83
N LYS A 303 40.13 -13.94 33.22
CA LYS A 303 40.90 -13.90 34.47
C LYS A 303 40.10 -13.32 35.64
N TYR A 304 38.92 -12.76 35.39
CA TYR A 304 38.08 -12.14 36.39
C TYR A 304 37.50 -13.19 37.35
N GLU A 305 38.09 -13.31 38.54
CA GLU A 305 37.57 -14.13 39.62
C GLU A 305 37.30 -13.27 40.85
N ASN A 306 36.02 -12.97 41.11
CA ASN A 306 35.59 -12.28 42.32
C ASN A 306 34.44 -13.07 42.98
N ASN A 307 34.52 -13.27 44.30
CA ASN A 307 33.50 -13.98 45.07
C ASN A 307 32.15 -13.26 45.00
N VAL A 308 32.16 -11.92 45.03
CA VAL A 308 30.94 -11.08 44.95
C VAL A 308 30.18 -11.34 43.64
N PHE A 309 30.91 -11.53 42.54
CA PHE A 309 30.32 -11.81 41.24
C PHE A 309 29.80 -13.25 41.13
N LYS A 310 30.51 -14.23 41.71
CA LYS A 310 30.06 -15.63 41.79
C LYS A 310 28.74 -15.73 42.56
N GLU A 311 28.65 -15.09 43.73
CA GLU A 311 27.41 -15.01 44.53
C GLU A 311 26.27 -14.32 43.77
N PHE A 312 26.57 -13.25 43.03
CA PHE A 312 25.57 -12.52 42.26
C PHE A 312 24.94 -13.36 41.13
N ILE A 313 25.72 -14.25 40.52
CA ILE A 313 25.32 -15.04 39.36
C ILE A 313 24.57 -16.33 39.71
N GLU A 314 24.85 -16.94 40.86
CA GLU A 314 24.44 -18.32 41.20
C GLU A 314 22.94 -18.60 40.97
N ASN A 315 22.07 -17.61 41.21
CA ASN A 315 20.61 -17.74 41.06
C ASN A 315 20.03 -17.03 39.83
N LYS A 316 20.86 -16.60 38.87
CA LYS A 316 20.43 -15.77 37.74
C LYS A 316 20.80 -16.39 36.40
N LYS A 317 19.95 -16.16 35.39
CA LYS A 317 20.23 -16.58 34.01
C LYS A 317 21.26 -15.63 33.41
N TYR A 318 22.41 -16.17 33.00
CA TYR A 318 23.47 -15.39 32.37
C TYR A 318 24.03 -16.09 31.14
N ILE A 319 24.64 -15.31 30.26
CA ILE A 319 25.29 -15.80 29.04
C ILE A 319 26.41 -14.84 28.65
N SER A 320 27.56 -15.39 28.27
CA SER A 320 28.70 -14.62 27.80
C SER A 320 28.64 -14.43 26.28
N ILE A 321 28.93 -13.22 25.82
CA ILE A 321 28.97 -12.86 24.41
C ILE A 321 30.21 -12.07 24.06
N SER A 322 30.56 -12.16 22.79
CA SER A 322 31.44 -11.19 22.15
C SER A 322 30.78 -10.71 20.85
N THR A 323 30.68 -9.39 20.71
CA THR A 323 30.15 -8.76 19.50
C THR A 323 31.15 -8.78 18.36
N VAL A 324 32.45 -8.80 18.66
CA VAL A 324 33.54 -8.83 17.68
C VAL A 324 33.65 -10.20 17.03
N SER A 325 33.71 -11.27 17.84
CA SER A 325 33.78 -12.65 17.34
C SER A 325 32.41 -13.24 16.97
N GLN A 326 31.33 -12.49 17.20
CA GLN A 326 29.93 -12.90 16.98
C GLN A 326 29.52 -14.19 17.72
N GLN A 327 30.22 -14.52 18.81
CA GLN A 327 29.93 -15.71 19.61
C GLN A 327 28.70 -15.51 20.48
N ASN A 328 27.86 -16.54 20.56
CA ASN A 328 26.67 -16.66 21.41
C ASN A 328 25.55 -15.62 21.18
N ILE A 329 25.63 -14.76 20.16
CA ILE A 329 24.60 -13.75 19.87
C ILE A 329 23.25 -14.41 19.53
N GLU A 330 23.26 -15.47 18.72
CA GLU A 330 22.04 -16.20 18.35
C GLU A 330 21.43 -16.94 19.54
N GLU A 331 22.26 -17.44 20.45
CA GLU A 331 21.82 -18.11 21.67
C GLU A 331 21.12 -17.14 22.61
N ILE A 332 21.68 -15.94 22.84
CA ILE A 332 21.01 -14.87 23.59
C ILE A 332 19.66 -14.55 22.94
N LYS A 333 19.65 -14.36 21.62
CA LYS A 333 18.43 -14.02 20.87
C LYS A 333 17.35 -15.07 21.09
N LYS A 334 17.70 -16.36 20.95
CA LYS A 334 16.80 -17.49 21.18
C LYS A 334 16.27 -17.49 22.62
N MET A 335 17.15 -17.43 23.59
CA MET A 335 16.81 -17.45 25.02
C MET A 335 15.86 -16.30 25.41
N ALA A 336 16.17 -15.08 24.96
CA ALA A 336 15.35 -13.90 25.23
C ALA A 336 13.97 -14.00 24.57
N CYS A 337 13.90 -14.48 23.33
CA CYS A 337 12.64 -14.66 22.62
C CYS A 337 11.77 -15.74 23.25
N GLU A 338 12.34 -16.90 23.59
CA GLU A 338 11.62 -18.01 24.21
C GLU A 338 11.08 -17.61 25.59
N MET A 339 11.88 -16.92 26.41
CA MET A 339 11.46 -16.41 27.72
C MET A 339 10.34 -15.37 27.64
N LEU A 340 10.36 -14.51 26.61
CA LEU A 340 9.28 -13.57 26.36
C LEU A 340 8.01 -14.30 25.88
N VAL A 341 8.17 -15.28 24.99
CA VAL A 341 7.03 -16.04 24.46
C VAL A 341 6.37 -16.87 25.56
N SER A 342 7.13 -17.53 26.43
CA SER A 342 6.60 -18.33 27.54
C SER A 342 5.78 -17.47 28.50
N SER A 343 6.34 -16.34 28.96
CA SER A 343 5.63 -15.41 29.84
C SER A 343 4.34 -14.86 29.20
N ARG A 344 4.37 -14.54 27.90
CA ARG A 344 3.16 -14.08 27.18
C ARG A 344 2.13 -15.19 26.93
N ILE A 345 2.55 -16.44 26.80
CA ILE A 345 1.63 -17.58 26.70
C ILE A 345 0.91 -17.75 28.03
N GLU A 346 1.63 -17.67 29.15
CA GLU A 346 1.05 -17.75 30.50
C GLU A 346 -0.01 -16.68 30.74
N GLU A 347 0.27 -15.41 30.42
CA GLU A 347 -0.71 -14.32 30.50
C GLU A 347 -1.95 -14.56 29.62
N LYS A 348 -1.80 -15.28 28.51
CA LYS A 348 -2.87 -15.50 27.51
C LYS A 348 -3.63 -16.81 27.68
N LYS A 349 -3.30 -17.64 28.68
CA LYS A 349 -3.98 -18.92 28.92
C LYS A 349 -5.50 -18.74 29.06
N GLU A 350 -5.94 -17.69 29.74
CA GLU A 350 -7.38 -17.36 29.91
C GLU A 350 -8.09 -17.02 28.58
N ILE A 351 -7.37 -16.39 27.64
CA ILE A 351 -7.94 -16.01 26.33
C ILE A 351 -7.92 -17.21 25.37
N LEU A 352 -7.01 -18.16 25.59
CA LEU A 352 -6.77 -19.31 24.72
C LEU A 352 -8.04 -20.13 24.48
N GLU A 353 -8.87 -20.32 25.51
CA GLU A 353 -10.12 -21.10 25.46
C GLU A 353 -11.06 -20.63 24.34
N LYS A 354 -11.13 -19.32 24.11
CA LYS A 354 -11.96 -18.69 23.06
C LYS A 354 -11.44 -18.92 21.65
N SER A 355 -10.15 -19.24 21.50
CA SER A 355 -9.46 -19.40 20.22
C SER A 355 -8.99 -20.82 19.92
N SER A 356 -9.38 -21.78 20.78
CA SER A 356 -9.04 -23.21 20.72
C SER A 356 -9.28 -23.83 19.33
N ASN A 357 -10.36 -23.45 18.66
CA ASN A 357 -10.72 -23.93 17.31
C ASN A 357 -9.62 -23.72 16.25
N ARG A 358 -8.71 -22.76 16.42
CA ARG A 358 -7.61 -22.50 15.48
C ARG A 358 -6.37 -23.36 15.74
N LEU A 359 -6.26 -23.94 16.93
CA LEU A 359 -5.12 -24.76 17.35
C LEU A 359 -5.39 -26.25 17.12
N ILE A 360 -6.66 -26.65 17.16
CA ILE A 360 -7.05 -28.04 16.97
C ILE A 360 -6.93 -28.41 15.49
N MET A 361 -5.88 -29.13 15.16
CA MET A 361 -5.78 -29.83 13.88
C MET A 361 -6.74 -31.02 13.91
N LYS A 362 -7.76 -31.01 13.05
CA LYS A 362 -8.61 -32.18 12.86
C LYS A 362 -7.78 -33.27 12.19
N GLY A 363 -7.57 -34.38 12.89
CA GLY A 363 -6.96 -35.57 12.31
C GLY A 363 -7.80 -36.04 11.12
N ASN A 364 -7.14 -36.41 10.02
CA ASN A 364 -7.83 -37.03 8.91
C ASN A 364 -8.43 -38.35 9.41
N SER A 365 -9.76 -38.44 9.45
CA SER A 365 -10.40 -39.75 9.53
C SER A 365 -9.95 -40.53 8.30
N LYS A 366 -9.46 -41.75 8.50
CA LYS A 366 -9.22 -42.71 7.42
C LYS A 366 -10.58 -43.11 6.83
N LYS A 367 -11.24 -42.19 6.13
CA LYS A 367 -12.02 -42.60 4.98
C LYS A 367 -10.96 -42.84 3.92
N GLU A 368 -10.81 -44.09 3.50
CA GLU A 368 -10.19 -44.35 2.21
C GLU A 368 -10.85 -43.36 1.25
N LYS A 369 -10.04 -42.48 0.65
CA LYS A 369 -10.53 -41.72 -0.50
C LYS A 369 -10.76 -42.79 -1.55
N SER A 370 -11.95 -43.37 -1.57
CA SER A 370 -12.40 -44.19 -2.68
C SER A 370 -12.09 -43.36 -3.93
N LEU A 371 -11.38 -43.98 -4.86
CA LEU A 371 -11.25 -43.43 -6.20
C LEU A 371 -12.67 -43.03 -6.60
N CYS A 372 -12.90 -41.76 -6.91
CA CYS A 372 -14.22 -41.28 -7.26
C CYS A 372 -14.61 -41.91 -8.61
N CYS A 373 -15.16 -43.12 -8.56
CA CYS A 373 -15.86 -43.71 -9.68
C CYS A 373 -17.14 -42.87 -9.82
N LEU A 374 -17.25 -42.06 -10.86
CA LEU A 374 -18.45 -41.27 -11.22
C LEU A 374 -19.74 -42.10 -11.41
N LYS A 375 -19.73 -43.40 -11.10
CA LYS A 375 -20.84 -44.35 -11.29
C LYS A 375 -21.71 -44.61 -10.05
N LYS A 376 -21.50 -43.94 -8.91
CA LYS A 376 -22.37 -44.16 -7.74
C LYS A 376 -22.87 -42.86 -7.15
N GLU A 377 -23.91 -42.32 -7.78
CA GLU A 377 -25.06 -41.69 -7.11
C GLU A 377 -26.13 -41.36 -8.17
N GLY A 378 -26.89 -42.39 -8.54
CA GLY A 378 -28.15 -42.28 -9.25
C GLY A 378 -28.93 -43.55 -8.93
N GLU A 379 -30.03 -43.43 -8.19
CA GLU A 379 -30.92 -44.56 -7.90
C GLU A 379 -31.46 -45.11 -9.23
N ILE A 380 -30.89 -46.21 -9.71
CA ILE A 380 -31.46 -46.99 -10.81
C ILE A 380 -32.59 -47.81 -10.20
N LYS A 381 -33.82 -47.60 -10.69
CA LYS A 381 -35.05 -48.12 -10.08
C LYS A 381 -35.27 -49.62 -10.22
N GLU A 382 -34.38 -50.38 -10.86
CA GLU A 382 -34.49 -51.83 -11.00
C GLU A 382 -33.11 -52.49 -10.87
N GLU A 383 -33.04 -53.60 -10.13
CA GLU A 383 -31.86 -54.45 -9.98
C GLU A 383 -31.54 -55.13 -11.32
N ILE A 384 -30.95 -54.39 -12.24
CA ILE A 384 -30.32 -54.97 -13.42
C ILE A 384 -28.91 -55.38 -12.98
N GLU A 385 -28.61 -56.68 -13.06
CA GLU A 385 -27.25 -57.21 -12.85
C GLU A 385 -26.25 -56.30 -13.58
N THR A 386 -25.37 -55.67 -12.80
CA THR A 386 -24.42 -54.68 -13.30
C THR A 386 -23.34 -55.37 -14.13
N VAL A 387 -23.67 -55.77 -15.34
CA VAL A 387 -22.70 -55.95 -16.41
C VAL A 387 -22.16 -54.56 -16.73
N ASP A 388 -20.86 -54.42 -16.98
CA ASP A 388 -20.23 -53.16 -17.36
C ASP A 388 -20.82 -52.63 -18.69
N VAL A 389 -21.97 -51.95 -18.62
CA VAL A 389 -22.58 -51.31 -19.77
C VAL A 389 -21.81 -50.02 -20.02
N VAL A 390 -21.01 -50.00 -21.08
CA VAL A 390 -20.43 -48.79 -21.66
C VAL A 390 -21.44 -48.25 -22.67
N ILE A 391 -22.05 -47.10 -22.35
CA ILE A 391 -22.94 -46.41 -23.29
C ILE A 391 -22.07 -45.80 -24.40
N PRO A 392 -22.31 -46.12 -25.69
CA PRO A 392 -21.55 -45.52 -26.78
C PRO A 392 -21.88 -44.02 -26.88
N GLU A 393 -20.85 -43.16 -26.97
CA GLU A 393 -21.05 -41.71 -27.14
C GLU A 393 -21.40 -41.33 -28.59
N PHE A 394 -20.89 -42.08 -29.57
CA PHE A 394 -21.05 -41.79 -30.98
C PHE A 394 -21.57 -43.00 -31.76
N LEU A 395 -22.51 -42.78 -32.66
CA LEU A 395 -23.00 -43.76 -33.62
C LEU A 395 -23.03 -43.14 -35.02
N GLN A 396 -22.22 -43.66 -35.94
CA GLN A 396 -22.18 -43.25 -37.37
C GLN A 396 -22.07 -41.72 -37.59
N GLY A 397 -21.24 -41.05 -36.79
CA GLY A 397 -20.97 -39.61 -36.92
C GLY A 397 -21.98 -38.68 -36.25
N LYS A 398 -22.94 -39.23 -35.50
CA LYS A 398 -23.86 -38.47 -34.63
C LYS A 398 -23.67 -38.87 -33.16
N ASN A 399 -24.00 -37.97 -32.24
CA ASN A 399 -23.99 -38.26 -30.81
C ASN A 399 -25.18 -39.16 -30.46
N PHE A 400 -24.93 -40.22 -29.69
CA PHE A 400 -25.97 -41.16 -29.30
C PHE A 400 -26.99 -40.54 -28.34
N THR A 401 -26.55 -39.64 -27.45
CA THR A 401 -27.38 -38.96 -26.45
C THR A 401 -28.51 -38.14 -27.05
N ASP A 402 -28.33 -37.63 -28.27
CA ASP A 402 -29.33 -36.80 -28.96
C ASP A 402 -30.58 -37.61 -29.35
N PHE A 403 -30.50 -38.95 -29.35
CA PHE A 403 -31.58 -39.87 -29.74
C PHE A 403 -32.18 -40.65 -28.56
N ILE A 404 -31.74 -40.38 -27.32
CA ILE A 404 -32.32 -41.02 -26.13
C ILE A 404 -33.61 -40.27 -25.77
N ASP A 405 -34.76 -40.91 -26.02
CA ASP A 405 -36.08 -40.39 -25.64
C ASP A 405 -36.89 -41.48 -24.91
N ARG A 406 -37.81 -41.09 -24.02
CA ARG A 406 -38.59 -42.01 -23.18
C ARG A 406 -39.79 -42.63 -23.90
N HIS A 407 -40.24 -42.05 -25.00
CA HIS A 407 -41.46 -42.45 -25.70
C HIS A 407 -41.14 -42.98 -27.09
N GLU A 408 -41.41 -44.25 -27.36
CA GLU A 408 -41.30 -44.87 -28.70
C GLU A 408 -42.36 -44.37 -29.70
N GLU A 409 -43.30 -43.55 -29.24
CA GLU A 409 -44.42 -43.03 -30.03
C GLU A 409 -43.95 -42.26 -31.27
N ALA A 410 -42.87 -41.48 -31.18
CA ALA A 410 -42.29 -40.76 -32.32
C ALA A 410 -41.73 -41.71 -33.39
N LEU A 411 -41.14 -42.84 -32.97
CA LEU A 411 -40.63 -43.86 -33.88
C LEU A 411 -41.77 -44.64 -34.53
N ASN A 412 -42.84 -44.92 -33.78
CA ASN A 412 -44.05 -45.55 -34.32
C ASN A 412 -44.81 -44.62 -35.26
N TYR A 413 -44.83 -43.31 -35.01
CA TYR A 413 -45.35 -42.31 -35.95
C TYR A 413 -44.48 -42.20 -37.21
N LEU A 414 -43.15 -42.37 -37.09
CA LEU A 414 -42.24 -42.47 -38.25
C LEU A 414 -42.36 -43.79 -39.03
N LYS A 415 -42.82 -44.86 -38.39
CA LYS A 415 -43.03 -46.16 -39.05
C LYS A 415 -44.42 -46.31 -39.67
N ASN A 416 -45.44 -45.78 -38.99
CA ASN A 416 -46.85 -45.96 -39.32
C ASN A 416 -47.51 -44.69 -39.90
N GLY A 417 -46.86 -43.54 -39.78
CA GLY A 417 -47.33 -42.32 -40.41
C GLY A 417 -47.23 -42.47 -41.92
N ASP A 418 -48.38 -42.37 -42.60
CA ASP A 418 -48.43 -42.00 -44.00
C ASP A 418 -47.79 -40.61 -44.12
N PHE A 419 -46.47 -40.58 -44.27
CA PHE A 419 -45.84 -39.42 -44.82
C PHE A 419 -46.51 -39.22 -46.18
N ASP A 420 -47.10 -38.04 -46.39
CA ASP A 420 -47.05 -37.43 -47.71
C ASP A 420 -45.55 -37.26 -48.03
N VAL A 421 -44.89 -38.37 -48.35
CA VAL A 421 -43.83 -38.40 -49.32
C VAL A 421 -44.54 -37.80 -50.52
N ILE A 422 -44.48 -36.48 -50.65
CA ILE A 422 -44.32 -35.90 -51.95
C ILE A 422 -43.17 -36.74 -52.49
N ARG A 423 -43.48 -37.71 -53.35
CA ARG A 423 -42.51 -38.40 -54.18
C ARG A 423 -41.95 -37.31 -55.09
N ARG A 424 -41.16 -36.41 -54.52
CA ARG A 424 -40.04 -35.84 -55.22
C ARG A 424 -39.01 -36.94 -55.14
N GLU A 425 -39.19 -37.93 -56.02
CA GLU A 425 -38.03 -38.39 -56.78
C GLU A 425 -37.25 -37.11 -57.05
N TYR A 426 -36.06 -36.98 -56.47
CA TYR A 426 -35.22 -35.86 -56.85
C TYR A 426 -35.15 -35.93 -58.36
N ASP A 427 -35.65 -34.89 -59.04
CA ASP A 427 -35.41 -34.69 -60.45
C ASP A 427 -33.89 -34.67 -60.60
N LEU A 428 -33.33 -35.85 -60.87
CA LEU A 428 -31.93 -36.02 -61.16
C LEU A 428 -31.77 -35.23 -62.44
N LEU A 429 -31.17 -34.04 -62.34
CA LEU A 429 -30.90 -33.18 -63.48
C LEU A 429 -30.42 -34.07 -64.64
N SER A 430 -31.07 -33.92 -65.79
CA SER A 430 -30.71 -34.68 -66.97
C SER A 430 -29.23 -34.44 -67.28
N PHE A 431 -28.57 -35.34 -68.02
CA PHE A 431 -27.16 -35.17 -68.35
C PHE A 431 -26.89 -33.78 -68.97
N GLU A 432 -27.80 -33.32 -69.83
CA GLU A 432 -27.76 -32.00 -70.47
C GLU A 432 -27.89 -30.85 -69.46
N GLU A 433 -28.80 -30.97 -68.49
CA GLU A 433 -28.96 -29.93 -67.46
C GLU A 433 -27.75 -29.86 -66.52
N LYS A 434 -27.10 -31.00 -66.21
CA LYS A 434 -25.84 -31.03 -65.44
C LYS A 434 -24.69 -30.40 -66.22
N GLU A 435 -24.64 -30.59 -67.54
CA GLU A 435 -23.65 -29.94 -68.40
C GLU A 435 -23.88 -28.43 -68.43
N MET A 436 -25.12 -27.98 -68.62
CA MET A 436 -25.47 -26.56 -68.52
C MET A 436 -25.12 -25.97 -67.15
N LEU A 437 -25.34 -26.70 -66.06
CA LEU A 437 -25.01 -26.22 -64.71
C LEU A 437 -23.49 -26.15 -64.48
N LYS A 438 -22.71 -27.09 -65.04
CA LYS A 438 -21.24 -27.03 -65.08
C LYS A 438 -20.77 -25.84 -65.90
N ASP A 439 -21.39 -25.58 -67.05
CA ASP A 439 -21.06 -24.44 -67.90
C ASP A 439 -21.37 -23.12 -67.22
N ILE A 440 -22.52 -22.99 -66.54
CA ILE A 440 -22.87 -21.83 -65.73
C ILE A 440 -21.86 -21.62 -64.59
N PHE A 441 -21.42 -22.69 -63.92
CA PHE A 441 -20.41 -22.59 -62.87
C PHE A 441 -19.05 -22.15 -63.43
N ASN A 442 -18.65 -22.70 -64.57
CA ASN A 442 -17.40 -22.35 -65.25
C ASN A 442 -17.44 -20.90 -65.76
N GLU A 443 -18.57 -20.44 -66.31
CA GLU A 443 -18.85 -19.05 -66.68
C GLU A 443 -18.74 -18.13 -65.46
N LYS A 444 -19.38 -18.48 -64.34
CA LYS A 444 -19.30 -17.70 -63.10
C LYS A 444 -17.86 -17.61 -62.61
N LYS A 445 -17.13 -18.72 -62.61
CA LYS A 445 -15.73 -18.76 -62.15
C LYS A 445 -14.84 -17.92 -63.07
N LYS A 446 -15.03 -18.00 -64.39
CA LYS A 446 -14.37 -17.13 -65.38
C LYS A 446 -14.71 -15.66 -65.14
N ARG A 447 -15.98 -15.29 -64.92
CA ARG A 447 -16.37 -13.89 -64.62
C ARG A 447 -15.74 -13.38 -63.34
N ILE A 448 -15.63 -14.20 -62.30
CA ILE A 448 -14.95 -13.83 -61.05
C ILE A 448 -13.46 -13.59 -61.30
N ILE A 449 -12.79 -14.46 -62.07
CA ILE A 449 -11.38 -14.28 -62.45
C ILE A 449 -11.21 -13.01 -63.30
N LEU A 450 -12.08 -12.78 -64.29
CA LEU A 450 -12.07 -11.60 -65.15
C LEU A 450 -12.36 -10.32 -64.36
N HIS A 451 -13.21 -10.39 -63.34
CA HIS A 451 -13.45 -9.29 -62.41
C HIS A 451 -12.21 -9.02 -61.53
N LEU A 452 -11.53 -10.06 -61.05
CA LEU A 452 -10.25 -9.94 -60.34
C LEU A 452 -9.16 -9.36 -61.26
N GLU A 453 -9.10 -9.72 -62.54
CA GLU A 453 -8.18 -9.15 -63.54
C GLU A 453 -8.53 -7.70 -63.92
N LYS A 454 -9.81 -7.35 -64.08
CA LYS A 454 -10.27 -5.96 -64.27
C LYS A 454 -9.98 -5.11 -63.03
N SER A 455 -10.07 -5.68 -61.83
CA SER A 455 -9.71 -4.98 -60.58
C SER A 455 -8.20 -4.74 -60.44
N ARG A 456 -7.35 -5.53 -61.12
CA ARG A 456 -5.90 -5.32 -61.27
C ARG A 456 -5.52 -4.35 -62.39
N SER A 457 -6.44 -4.00 -63.30
CA SER A 457 -6.23 -3.10 -64.44
C SER A 457 -7.20 -1.90 -64.44
N LYS A 458 -6.99 -0.96 -63.51
CA LYS A 458 -7.81 0.27 -63.38
C LYS A 458 -7.45 1.34 -64.43
N LEU A 459 -7.76 1.06 -65.69
CA LEU A 459 -7.93 2.10 -66.72
C LEU A 459 -9.35 1.99 -67.29
N PRO A 460 -10.13 3.09 -67.38
CA PRO A 460 -11.49 3.07 -67.94
C PRO A 460 -11.53 2.53 -69.37
N GLU A 461 -12.57 1.76 -69.74
CA GLU A 461 -12.68 1.16 -71.09
C GLU A 461 -12.70 2.19 -72.23
N LYS A 462 -13.12 3.45 -71.96
CA LYS A 462 -13.02 4.58 -72.91
C LYS A 462 -11.59 4.90 -73.36
N TRP A 463 -10.57 4.46 -72.61
CA TRP A 463 -9.16 4.71 -72.89
C TRP A 463 -8.45 3.45 -73.43
N LYS A 464 -9.19 2.34 -73.60
CA LYS A 464 -8.73 1.10 -74.24
C LYS A 464 -9.12 1.01 -75.73
N ASN A 465 -10.05 1.87 -76.19
CA ASN A 465 -10.50 1.99 -77.59
C ASN A 465 -10.18 3.38 -78.19
N ILE A 466 -8.94 3.83 -78.03
CA ILE A 466 -8.38 4.80 -79.00
C ILE A 466 -7.97 3.93 -80.20
N PRO A 467 -8.47 4.18 -81.41
CA PRO A 467 -8.08 3.38 -82.57
C PRO A 467 -6.56 3.50 -82.74
N ASN A 468 -5.87 2.37 -82.69
CA ASN A 468 -4.64 2.22 -83.46
C ASN A 468 -5.07 2.26 -84.92
N ASN A 469 -5.23 3.46 -85.48
CA ASN A 469 -5.05 3.60 -86.92
C ASN A 469 -3.55 3.41 -87.15
N SER A 470 -3.24 2.16 -87.48
CA SER A 470 -2.12 1.81 -88.33
C SER A 470 -2.02 2.82 -89.48
N GLU A 471 -0.79 3.25 -89.71
CA GLU A 471 -0.29 3.55 -91.05
C GLU A 471 -0.94 4.73 -91.79
N ASN A 472 -0.30 5.89 -91.67
CA ASN A 472 0.23 6.62 -92.83
C ASN A 472 1.42 7.43 -92.30
N ILE A 473 2.62 6.88 -92.49
CA ILE A 473 3.55 7.23 -93.56
C ILE A 473 4.40 8.44 -93.14
N ASP A 474 5.71 8.21 -93.18
CA ASP A 474 6.73 9.21 -93.37
C ASP A 474 6.20 10.44 -94.12
N GLU A 475 6.19 11.61 -93.52
CA GLU A 475 6.69 12.83 -94.16
C GLU A 475 6.70 14.01 -93.19
N ARG A 476 7.75 14.80 -93.39
CA ARG A 476 8.16 15.96 -92.61
C ARG A 476 7.23 17.16 -92.82
N ILE A 477 7.49 18.19 -91.99
CA ILE A 477 7.51 19.64 -92.29
C ILE A 477 6.52 20.47 -91.46
N GLU A 478 7.13 21.21 -90.52
CA GLU A 478 6.93 22.62 -90.13
C GLU A 478 5.61 23.15 -89.54
N ASP A 479 5.84 24.22 -88.76
CA ASP A 479 4.95 25.30 -88.35
C ASP A 479 4.08 25.15 -87.09
N ASP A 480 4.68 25.66 -85.99
CA ASP A 480 4.21 26.79 -85.19
C ASP A 480 2.72 26.98 -84.84
N SER A 481 2.55 27.22 -83.53
CA SER A 481 1.61 28.13 -82.85
C SER A 481 0.34 27.57 -82.17
N ASN A 482 0.29 27.79 -80.83
CA ASN A 482 -0.87 27.87 -79.92
C ASN A 482 -1.62 26.54 -79.59
N THR A 483 -1.96 26.13 -78.36
CA THR A 483 -2.10 26.82 -77.06
C THR A 483 -2.23 25.80 -75.90
N ARG A 484 -1.58 26.13 -74.77
CA ARG A 484 -1.90 25.88 -73.34
C ARG A 484 -1.69 24.50 -72.69
N ASN A 485 -0.75 24.54 -71.74
CA ASN A 485 -0.31 23.55 -70.75
C ASN A 485 -1.30 23.31 -69.59
N ASN A 486 -1.25 22.11 -69.00
CA ASN A 486 -0.94 21.90 -67.58
C ASN A 486 -0.67 20.41 -67.30
N GLY A 487 0.53 20.11 -66.77
CA GLY A 487 0.92 18.77 -66.35
C GLY A 487 2.11 18.80 -65.38
N THR A 488 1.83 18.50 -64.11
CA THR A 488 2.77 18.01 -63.08
C THR A 488 1.93 17.21 -62.09
N ASP A 489 2.20 15.90 -61.94
CA ASP A 489 1.95 15.08 -60.73
C ASP A 489 2.07 13.57 -61.05
N VAL A 490 3.29 13.08 -61.31
CA VAL A 490 3.56 11.65 -61.57
C VAL A 490 4.52 11.02 -60.53
N LEU A 491 5.08 11.81 -59.60
CA LEU A 491 6.11 11.31 -58.66
C LEU A 491 5.58 10.92 -57.26
N ASP A 492 4.35 11.29 -56.89
CA ASP A 492 3.82 11.01 -55.54
C ASP A 492 3.09 9.66 -55.38
N ILE A 493 2.66 9.04 -56.47
CA ILE A 493 1.86 7.79 -56.44
C ILE A 493 2.71 6.54 -56.08
N VAL A 494 4.04 6.60 -56.28
CA VAL A 494 4.92 5.43 -56.11
C VAL A 494 5.29 5.18 -54.63
N ARG A 495 5.15 6.17 -53.75
CA ARG A 495 5.54 6.03 -52.32
C ARG A 495 4.48 5.39 -51.43
N ASP A 496 3.19 5.48 -51.77
CA ASP A 496 2.11 4.95 -50.93
C ASP A 496 1.87 3.44 -51.09
N ASN A 497 2.12 2.88 -52.28
CA ASN A 497 1.90 1.46 -52.56
C ASN A 497 2.85 0.50 -51.78
N ASN A 498 3.99 0.98 -51.30
CA ASN A 498 4.94 0.15 -50.54
C ASN A 498 4.62 0.08 -49.03
N LYS A 499 3.72 0.92 -48.50
CA LYS A 499 3.29 0.88 -47.09
C LYS A 499 2.16 -0.12 -46.84
N GLU A 500 1.25 -0.30 -47.80
CA GLU A 500 0.11 -1.22 -47.68
C GLU A 500 0.50 -2.71 -47.78
N ASN A 501 1.57 -3.03 -48.50
CA ASN A 501 2.03 -4.43 -48.60
C ASN A 501 2.69 -4.96 -47.31
N LYS A 502 3.23 -4.08 -46.45
CA LYS A 502 3.83 -4.46 -45.16
C LYS A 502 2.81 -4.67 -44.03
N THR A 503 1.63 -4.07 -44.13
CA THR A 503 0.55 -4.23 -43.14
C THR A 503 -0.24 -5.54 -43.36
N GLY A 504 -0.37 -5.99 -44.61
CA GLY A 504 -0.99 -7.28 -44.95
C GLY A 504 -0.24 -8.52 -44.45
N GLU A 505 1.09 -8.51 -44.46
CA GLU A 505 1.90 -9.64 -43.95
C GLU A 505 1.88 -9.78 -42.42
N LYS A 506 1.70 -8.67 -41.69
CA LYS A 506 1.60 -8.67 -40.22
C LYS A 506 0.30 -9.30 -39.73
N LEU A 507 -0.83 -8.97 -40.35
CA LEU A 507 -2.14 -9.58 -40.05
C LEU A 507 -2.18 -11.07 -40.37
N ARG A 508 -1.44 -11.50 -41.41
CA ARG A 508 -1.35 -12.90 -41.81
C ARG A 508 -0.59 -13.75 -40.79
N LYS A 509 0.50 -13.22 -40.21
CA LYS A 509 1.28 -13.88 -39.15
C LYS A 509 0.55 -13.93 -37.80
N GLU A 510 -0.21 -12.89 -37.43
CA GLU A 510 -1.02 -12.90 -36.20
C GLU A 510 -2.16 -13.93 -36.23
N ASN A 511 -2.80 -14.12 -37.39
CA ASN A 511 -3.87 -15.09 -37.55
C ASN A 511 -3.37 -16.55 -37.59
N GLU A 512 -2.19 -16.81 -38.16
CA GLU A 512 -1.54 -18.12 -38.06
C GLU A 512 -1.03 -18.44 -36.64
N TYR A 513 -0.57 -17.44 -35.88
CA TYR A 513 -0.16 -17.60 -34.49
C TYR A 513 -1.36 -17.91 -33.57
N ARG A 514 -2.50 -17.25 -33.78
CA ARG A 514 -3.75 -17.50 -33.03
C ARG A 514 -4.35 -18.89 -33.28
N MET A 515 -4.20 -19.44 -34.49
CA MET A 515 -4.69 -20.78 -34.84
C MET A 515 -3.82 -21.90 -34.24
N LYS A 516 -2.52 -21.66 -34.00
CA LYS A 516 -1.59 -22.67 -33.44
C LYS A 516 -1.59 -22.78 -31.91
N HIS A 517 -2.09 -21.79 -31.18
CA HIS A 517 -2.03 -21.77 -29.70
C HIS A 517 -3.35 -22.08 -28.97
N HIS A 518 -4.42 -22.43 -29.69
CA HIS A 518 -5.72 -22.76 -29.08
C HIS A 518 -5.89 -24.21 -28.60
N THR A 519 -4.87 -25.07 -28.74
CA THR A 519 -4.93 -26.50 -28.35
C THR A 519 -4.09 -26.89 -27.12
N SER A 520 -3.49 -25.95 -26.38
CA SER A 520 -2.63 -26.31 -25.22
C SER A 520 -2.92 -25.60 -23.87
N SER A 521 -4.05 -24.90 -23.70
CA SER A 521 -4.32 -24.11 -22.48
C SER A 521 -5.32 -24.72 -21.49
N LYS A 522 -5.69 -26.00 -21.63
CA LYS A 522 -6.53 -26.72 -20.64
C LYS A 522 -5.87 -28.01 -20.14
N ALA A 523 -4.69 -27.90 -19.54
CA ALA A 523 -4.12 -28.94 -18.68
C ALA A 523 -3.01 -28.35 -17.80
N LYS A 524 -3.38 -27.65 -16.72
CA LYS A 524 -2.47 -27.28 -15.61
C LYS A 524 -3.28 -26.77 -14.41
N HIS A 525 -4.09 -27.65 -13.83
CA HIS A 525 -4.54 -27.53 -12.43
C HIS A 525 -4.99 -28.92 -11.94
N LEU A 526 -4.01 -29.78 -11.67
CA LEU A 526 -4.09 -30.94 -10.79
C LEU A 526 -2.65 -31.24 -10.34
N TYR A 527 -2.47 -31.54 -9.06
CA TYR A 527 -1.24 -31.57 -8.25
C TYR A 527 -0.88 -30.27 -7.53
N ARG A 528 -1.53 -30.08 -6.37
CA ARG A 528 -0.86 -29.74 -5.12
C ARG A 528 -1.53 -30.48 -3.96
#